data_AF-A0A7Y4X727-F1
#
_entry.id   AF-A0A7Y4X727-F1
#
_cell.length_a   1.000
_cell.length_b   1.000
_cell.length_c   1.000
_cell.angle_alpha   90.00
_cell.angle_beta   90.00
_cell.angle_gamma   90.00
#
_symmetry.space_group_name_H-M   'P 1'
#
loop_
_entity.id
_entity.type
_entity.pdbx_description
1 polymer ?
#
loop_
_entity_poly.entity_id
_entity_poly.type
_entity_poly.pdbx_seq_one_letter_code
_entity_poly.pdbx_strand_id
1 'polypeptide(L)'
;MKSFQVLRAALEGSAAHDGPLSSAPRHASVCVLVAEADPTPHICFIRRARWDGDPWSEHIAFPGGSRTGDETALETVRREVHEEVGVAIDEDAELVQLPQLRIRLAGKEKLLLLDSFVCHLTGSPPPLQCSPEVASAFWTPVSELWSARNLDHLVLGDHGDVLVYPAIRLPQGTVFGITLRVLMLLSDQLGIPLRYLEEIPLLRRAT
;
A
#
# COMPACT_ATOMS: atom_id res chain seq x y z
N MET A 1 4.28 34.17 -3.96
CA MET A 1 4.95 33.43 -2.86
C MET A 1 4.17 33.36 -1.54
N LYS A 2 3.30 34.32 -1.17
CA LYS A 2 2.49 34.22 0.08
C LYS A 2 1.27 33.29 0.00
N SER A 3 0.73 33.01 -1.19
CA SER A 3 -0.50 32.21 -1.36
C SER A 3 -0.34 30.72 -1.02
N PHE A 4 0.80 30.11 -1.37
CA PHE A 4 1.06 28.69 -1.10
C PHE A 4 1.26 28.38 0.39
N GLN A 5 1.82 29.31 1.17
CA GLN A 5 1.92 29.12 2.63
C GLN A 5 0.57 29.26 3.34
N VAL A 6 -0.32 30.14 2.85
CA VAL A 6 -1.69 30.24 3.37
C VAL A 6 -2.49 28.97 3.05
N LEU A 7 -2.34 28.42 1.84
CA LEU A 7 -2.94 27.13 1.46
C LEU A 7 -2.38 25.97 2.29
N ARG A 8 -1.06 25.92 2.50
CA ARG A 8 -0.41 24.91 3.35
C ARG A 8 -0.92 25.00 4.79
N ALA A 9 -0.96 26.18 5.40
CA ALA A 9 -1.46 26.37 6.76
C ALA A 9 -2.97 26.08 6.87
N ALA A 10 -3.77 26.38 5.85
CA ALA A 10 -5.19 26.05 5.81
C ALA A 10 -5.44 24.54 5.65
N LEU A 11 -4.57 23.83 4.94
CA LEU A 11 -4.62 22.37 4.79
C LEU A 11 -4.04 21.64 6.02
N GLU A 12 -3.00 22.16 6.65
CA GLU A 12 -2.46 21.69 7.93
C GLU A 12 -3.45 21.92 9.09
N GLY A 13 -4.21 23.03 9.05
CA GLY A 13 -5.31 23.32 9.97
C GLY A 13 -6.60 22.55 9.66
N SER A 14 -6.75 22.06 8.42
CA SER A 14 -7.80 21.10 8.03
C SER A 14 -7.31 19.68 8.29
N ALA A 15 -6.87 19.41 9.54
CA ALA A 15 -6.94 18.06 10.04
C ALA A 15 -8.40 17.64 9.90
N ALA A 16 -8.70 16.81 8.90
CA ALA A 16 -10.02 16.23 8.69
C ALA A 16 -10.50 15.79 10.06
N HIS A 17 -11.52 16.47 10.59
CA HIS A 17 -12.02 16.22 11.93
C HIS A 17 -12.61 14.83 11.87
N ASP A 18 -11.80 13.85 12.25
CA ASP A 18 -12.17 12.47 12.23
C ASP A 18 -13.34 12.36 13.21
N GLY A 19 -14.55 12.20 12.67
CA GLY A 19 -15.73 11.89 13.49
C GLY A 19 -15.42 10.72 14.44
N PRO A 20 -16.17 10.60 15.54
CA PRO A 20 -15.76 9.83 16.71
C PRO A 20 -15.26 8.43 16.35
N LEU A 21 -14.08 8.09 16.87
CA LEU A 21 -13.49 6.76 16.73
C LEU A 21 -14.05 5.84 17.80
N SER A 22 -14.34 4.58 17.45
CA SER A 22 -14.82 3.59 18.42
C SER A 22 -13.69 2.99 19.28
N SER A 23 -12.43 3.20 18.88
CA SER A 23 -11.24 2.68 19.54
C SER A 23 -10.00 3.50 19.18
N ALA A 24 -8.90 3.29 19.91
CA ALA A 24 -7.61 3.87 19.55
C ALA A 24 -7.20 3.47 18.12
N PRO A 25 -6.51 4.35 17.36
CA PRO A 25 -6.06 4.03 16.02
C PRO A 25 -5.15 2.80 16.02
N ARG A 26 -5.32 1.93 15.02
CA ARG A 26 -4.34 0.88 14.72
C ARG A 26 -3.19 1.50 13.96
N HIS A 27 -1.99 1.01 14.20
CA HIS A 27 -0.78 1.41 13.49
C HIS A 27 -0.25 0.22 12.70
N ALA A 28 0.18 0.48 11.47
CA ALA A 28 0.85 -0.50 10.62
C ALA A 28 1.94 0.17 9.79
N SER A 29 2.92 -0.62 9.36
CA SER A 29 3.99 -0.15 8.49
C SER A 29 4.15 -1.10 7.31
N VAL A 30 4.35 -0.55 6.11
CA VAL A 30 4.59 -1.33 4.89
C VAL A 30 5.83 -0.85 4.15
N CYS A 31 6.46 -1.74 3.39
CA CYS A 31 7.66 -1.47 2.61
C CYS A 31 7.42 -1.64 1.12
N VAL A 32 7.69 -0.59 0.35
CA VAL A 32 7.94 -0.68 -1.09
C VAL A 32 9.43 -1.01 -1.26
N LEU A 33 9.75 -2.30 -1.28
CA LEU A 33 11.10 -2.76 -1.63
C LEU A 33 11.31 -2.59 -3.12
N VAL A 34 12.31 -1.81 -3.49
CA VAL A 34 12.72 -1.58 -4.88
C VAL A 34 14.09 -2.21 -5.08
N ALA A 35 14.20 -3.14 -6.01
CA ALA A 35 15.47 -3.72 -6.41
C ALA A 35 15.85 -3.31 -7.84
N GLU A 36 17.14 -3.11 -8.09
CA GLU A 36 17.64 -2.84 -9.42
C GLU A 36 17.48 -4.09 -10.30
N ALA A 37 17.00 -3.90 -11.53
CA ALA A 37 16.97 -4.96 -12.53
C ALA A 37 16.97 -4.34 -13.92
N ASP A 38 17.49 -5.08 -14.89
CA ASP A 38 17.50 -4.73 -16.31
C ASP A 38 16.27 -5.38 -16.98
N PRO A 39 15.40 -4.63 -17.70
CA PRO A 39 15.51 -3.22 -18.10
C PRO A 39 14.89 -2.20 -17.15
N THR A 40 14.13 -2.63 -16.13
CA THR A 40 13.49 -1.72 -15.18
C THR A 40 13.55 -2.26 -13.76
N PRO A 41 13.62 -1.38 -12.74
CA PRO A 41 13.52 -1.79 -11.34
C PRO A 41 12.28 -2.63 -11.06
N HIS A 42 12.37 -3.49 -10.05
CA HIS A 42 11.27 -4.32 -9.60
C HIS A 42 10.83 -3.94 -8.21
N ILE A 43 9.54 -4.13 -7.95
CA ILE A 43 8.93 -3.92 -6.64
C ILE A 43 8.48 -5.27 -6.08
N CYS A 44 8.81 -5.53 -4.81
CA CYS A 44 8.36 -6.74 -4.13
C CYS A 44 6.90 -6.61 -3.68
N PHE A 45 6.12 -7.64 -3.99
CA PHE A 45 4.78 -7.83 -3.45
C PHE A 45 4.66 -9.19 -2.77
N ILE A 46 3.70 -9.29 -1.86
CA ILE A 46 3.25 -10.54 -1.27
C ILE A 46 1.82 -10.82 -1.66
N ARG A 47 1.45 -12.09 -1.69
CA ARG A 47 0.09 -12.57 -1.68
C ARG A 47 -0.18 -13.18 -0.31
N ARG A 48 -1.11 -12.59 0.44
CA ARG A 48 -1.47 -13.05 1.78
C ARG A 48 -2.01 -14.49 1.72
N ALA A 49 -1.64 -15.32 2.68
CA ALA A 49 -2.21 -16.65 2.82
C ALA A 49 -3.73 -16.57 3.07
N ARG A 50 -4.44 -17.67 2.76
CA ARG A 50 -5.87 -17.78 3.02
C ARG A 50 -6.07 -18.25 4.45
N TRP A 51 -6.80 -17.46 5.25
CA TRP A 51 -7.17 -17.82 6.61
C TRP A 51 -8.70 -17.73 6.74
N ASP A 52 -9.32 -18.76 7.32
CA ASP A 52 -10.77 -18.78 7.51
C ASP A 52 -11.21 -17.59 8.37
N GLY A 53 -12.02 -16.70 7.80
CA GLY A 53 -12.51 -15.48 8.45
C GLY A 53 -11.66 -14.21 8.24
N ASP A 54 -10.55 -14.25 7.50
CA ASP A 54 -9.80 -13.04 7.11
C ASP A 54 -10.39 -12.41 5.83
N PRO A 55 -10.98 -11.19 5.91
CA PRO A 55 -11.50 -10.48 4.74
C PRO A 55 -10.43 -10.06 3.72
N TRP A 56 -9.13 -10.21 4.04
CA TRP A 56 -8.00 -9.88 3.17
C TRP A 56 -7.27 -11.10 2.62
N SER A 57 -7.88 -12.29 2.69
CA SER A 57 -7.29 -13.53 2.15
C SER A 57 -6.92 -13.38 0.68
N GLU A 58 -5.73 -13.86 0.31
CA GLU A 58 -5.21 -13.87 -1.07
C GLU A 58 -4.98 -12.51 -1.73
N HIS A 59 -5.07 -11.40 -0.99
CA HIS A 59 -4.83 -10.07 -1.52
C HIS A 59 -3.34 -9.82 -1.80
N ILE A 60 -3.07 -9.05 -2.86
CA ILE A 60 -1.73 -8.54 -3.13
C ILE A 60 -1.47 -7.31 -2.26
N ALA A 61 -0.38 -7.37 -1.50
CA ALA A 61 0.07 -6.33 -0.59
C ALA A 61 1.56 -6.08 -0.72
N PHE A 62 1.99 -4.95 -0.16
CA PHE A 62 3.40 -4.76 0.19
C PHE A 62 3.73 -5.59 1.44
N PRO A 63 4.98 -6.08 1.58
CA PRO A 63 5.43 -6.62 2.85
C PRO A 63 5.22 -5.59 3.97
N GLY A 64 4.73 -6.04 5.11
CA GLY A 64 4.40 -5.16 6.23
C GLY A 64 3.25 -5.68 7.09
N GLY A 65 3.12 -5.07 8.26
CA GLY A 65 2.17 -5.54 9.26
C GLY A 65 1.87 -4.54 10.36
N SER A 66 1.20 -5.01 11.40
CA SER A 66 0.77 -4.17 12.51
C SER A 66 1.94 -3.86 13.43
N ARG A 67 1.97 -2.64 13.96
CA ARG A 67 2.92 -2.27 15.01
C ARG A 67 2.60 -3.04 16.29
N THR A 68 3.62 -3.59 16.93
CA THR A 68 3.51 -4.34 18.17
C THR A 68 4.27 -3.65 19.30
N GLY A 69 3.65 -3.58 20.49
CA GLY A 69 4.26 -2.93 21.66
C GLY A 69 4.64 -1.47 21.38
N ASP A 70 5.86 -1.11 21.76
CA ASP A 70 6.39 0.25 21.67
C ASP A 70 7.33 0.46 20.45
N GLU A 71 7.31 -0.45 19.48
CA GLU A 71 8.13 -0.33 18.26
C GLU A 71 7.85 0.98 17.50
N THR A 72 8.90 1.55 16.93
CA THR A 72 8.82 2.62 15.93
C THR A 72 8.28 2.07 14.61
N ALA A 73 7.80 2.95 13.72
CA ALA A 73 7.38 2.57 12.36
C ALA A 73 8.51 1.85 11.59
N LEU A 74 9.75 2.30 11.79
CA LEU A 74 10.93 1.77 11.14
C LEU A 74 11.30 0.38 11.67
N GLU A 75 11.21 0.16 12.99
CA GLU A 75 11.42 -1.17 13.59
C GLU A 75 10.35 -2.16 13.11
N THR A 76 9.08 -1.74 13.07
CA THR A 76 7.99 -2.57 12.55
C THR A 76 8.24 -2.97 11.10
N VAL A 77 8.58 -2.02 10.20
CA VAL A 77 8.77 -2.38 8.78
C VAL A 77 9.98 -3.29 8.56
N ARG A 78 11.07 -3.11 9.31
CA ARG A 78 12.25 -3.99 9.24
C ARG A 78 11.91 -5.41 9.71
N ARG A 79 11.21 -5.54 10.84
CA ARG A 79 10.76 -6.83 11.37
C ARG A 79 9.87 -7.56 10.37
N GLU A 80 8.81 -6.90 9.91
CA GLU A 80 7.81 -7.50 9.01
C GLU A 80 8.42 -7.91 7.67
N VAL A 81 9.27 -7.07 7.06
CA VAL A 81 9.95 -7.43 5.79
C VAL A 81 10.84 -8.66 5.96
N HIS A 82 11.59 -8.74 7.06
CA HIS A 82 12.42 -9.91 7.34
C HIS A 82 11.56 -11.15 7.60
N GLU A 83 10.51 -11.05 8.41
CA GLU A 83 9.61 -12.15 8.74
C GLU A 83 8.87 -12.67 7.50
N GLU A 84 8.27 -11.78 6.70
CA GLU A 84 7.37 -12.15 5.60
C GLU A 84 8.09 -12.61 4.34
N VAL A 85 9.25 -12.01 4.00
CA VAL A 85 9.93 -12.27 2.72
C VAL A 85 11.43 -12.59 2.86
N GLY A 86 11.97 -12.67 4.07
CA GLY A 86 13.36 -13.05 4.33
C GLY A 86 14.40 -12.01 3.91
N VAL A 87 13.99 -10.78 3.63
CA VAL A 87 14.90 -9.69 3.24
C VAL A 87 15.31 -8.91 4.49
N ALA A 88 16.61 -8.80 4.75
CA ALA A 88 17.13 -7.92 5.78
C ALA A 88 17.25 -6.50 5.24
N ILE A 89 16.70 -5.53 5.98
CA ILE A 89 16.88 -4.11 5.72
C ILE A 89 17.90 -3.60 6.73
N ASP A 90 19.12 -3.33 6.24
CA ASP A 90 20.22 -2.88 7.09
C ASP A 90 19.97 -1.51 7.72
N GLU A 91 20.76 -1.17 8.74
CA GLU A 91 20.63 0.11 9.43
C GLU A 91 20.97 1.32 8.54
N ASP A 92 21.91 1.12 7.62
CA ASP A 92 22.41 2.08 6.64
C ASP A 92 21.65 2.05 5.30
N ALA A 93 20.65 1.19 5.17
CA ALA A 93 19.80 1.14 3.99
C ALA A 93 19.10 2.49 3.75
N GLU A 94 18.98 2.89 2.48
CA GLU A 94 18.29 4.11 2.11
C GLU A 94 16.77 3.89 2.19
N LEU A 95 16.16 4.42 3.26
CA LEU A 95 14.72 4.39 3.48
C LEU A 95 14.11 5.79 3.43
N VAL A 96 13.13 5.96 2.55
CA VAL A 96 12.36 7.20 2.42
C VAL A 96 10.94 6.94 2.89
N GLN A 97 10.49 7.69 3.91
CA GLN A 97 9.10 7.62 4.37
C GLN A 97 8.18 8.43 3.44
N LEU A 98 7.09 7.79 2.98
CA LEU A 98 6.00 8.45 2.27
C LEU A 98 5.02 9.10 3.26
N PRO A 99 4.18 10.07 2.81
CA PRO A 99 3.14 10.64 3.67
C PRO A 99 2.26 9.57 4.33
N GLN A 100 2.04 9.67 5.64
CA GLN A 100 1.24 8.71 6.40
C GLN A 100 -0.20 8.68 5.88
N LEU A 101 -0.70 7.47 5.59
CA LEU A 101 -2.09 7.29 5.19
C LEU A 101 -3.00 7.10 6.41
N ARG A 102 -4.05 7.91 6.47
CA ARG A 102 -5.18 7.73 7.39
C ARG A 102 -6.30 6.96 6.69
N ILE A 103 -6.62 5.77 7.17
CA ILE A 103 -7.52 4.84 6.49
C ILE A 103 -8.64 4.43 7.46
N ARG A 104 -9.89 4.70 7.08
CA ARG A 104 -11.05 4.22 7.84
C ARG A 104 -11.42 2.81 7.40
N LEU A 105 -11.42 1.88 8.35
CA LEU A 105 -11.80 0.48 8.18
C LEU A 105 -13.24 0.27 8.68
N ALA A 106 -13.96 -0.69 8.09
CA ALA A 106 -15.30 -1.15 8.50
C ALA A 106 -16.32 -0.02 8.75
N GLY A 107 -16.88 0.57 7.68
CA GLY A 107 -18.05 1.45 7.83
C GLY A 107 -17.83 2.78 8.55
N LYS A 108 -16.56 3.20 8.76
CA LYS A 108 -16.07 4.50 9.29
C LYS A 108 -15.61 4.53 10.76
N GLU A 109 -15.78 3.48 11.55
CA GLU A 109 -15.54 3.58 13.01
C GLU A 109 -14.11 3.30 13.47
N LYS A 110 -13.33 2.55 12.68
CA LYS A 110 -11.94 2.18 13.01
C LYS A 110 -10.97 2.94 12.14
N LEU A 111 -9.90 3.49 12.74
CA LEU A 111 -8.85 4.20 12.04
C LEU A 111 -7.56 3.35 12.01
N LEU A 112 -6.96 3.24 10.83
CA LEU A 112 -5.63 2.72 10.58
C LEU A 112 -4.72 3.88 10.16
N LEU A 113 -3.63 4.07 10.89
CA LEU A 113 -2.51 4.93 10.54
C LEU A 113 -1.43 4.06 9.91
N LEU A 114 -1.23 4.23 8.62
CA LEU A 114 -0.31 3.42 7.84
C LEU A 114 0.93 4.26 7.48
N ASP A 115 2.05 3.89 8.07
CA ASP A 115 3.36 4.38 7.67
C ASP A 115 3.85 3.55 6.46
N SER A 116 4.43 4.20 5.46
CA SER A 116 4.91 3.51 4.25
C SER A 116 6.32 3.98 3.95
N PHE A 117 7.21 3.03 3.69
CA PHE A 117 8.61 3.28 3.41
C PHE A 117 8.95 2.78 2.02
N VAL A 118 9.79 3.52 1.31
CA VAL A 118 10.46 3.06 0.08
C VAL A 118 11.87 2.69 0.48
N CYS A 119 12.28 1.45 0.20
CA CYS A 119 13.62 0.96 0.48
C CYS A 119 14.27 0.52 -0.83
N HIS A 120 15.39 1.14 -1.17
CA HIS A 120 16.17 0.75 -2.35
C HIS A 120 17.22 -0.29 -1.96
N LEU A 121 17.13 -1.47 -2.58
CA LEU A 121 18.13 -2.54 -2.43
C LEU A 121 19.19 -2.38 -3.51
N THR A 122 20.46 -2.38 -3.11
CA THR A 122 21.58 -2.32 -4.05
C THR A 122 21.73 -3.65 -4.79
N GLY A 123 21.72 -3.63 -6.13
CA GLY A 123 21.92 -4.80 -6.97
C GLY A 123 20.63 -5.56 -7.32
N SER A 124 20.81 -6.76 -7.88
CA SER A 124 19.71 -7.57 -8.42
C SER A 124 18.71 -8.02 -7.34
N PRO A 125 17.44 -8.29 -7.70
CA PRO A 125 16.43 -8.68 -6.72
C PRO A 125 16.83 -9.96 -5.97
N PRO A 126 16.90 -9.94 -4.62
CA PRO A 126 17.29 -11.10 -3.85
C PRO A 126 16.20 -12.20 -3.90
N PRO A 127 16.57 -13.47 -3.63
CA PRO A 127 15.58 -14.52 -3.44
C PRO A 127 14.66 -14.19 -2.27
N LEU A 128 13.36 -14.48 -2.43
CA LEU A 128 12.35 -14.24 -1.40
C LEU A 128 12.04 -15.54 -0.65
N GLN A 129 11.83 -15.44 0.66
CA GLN A 129 11.47 -16.55 1.53
C GLN A 129 10.18 -16.23 2.27
N CYS A 130 9.09 -16.89 1.89
CA CYS A 130 7.77 -16.63 2.46
C CYS A 130 7.65 -17.19 3.88
N SER A 131 7.05 -16.40 4.78
CA SER A 131 6.51 -16.91 6.04
C SER A 131 5.24 -17.74 5.84
N PRO A 132 4.74 -18.46 6.86
CA PRO A 132 3.44 -19.13 6.80
C PRO A 132 2.24 -18.20 6.55
N GLU A 133 2.37 -16.91 6.83
CA GLU A 133 1.32 -15.91 6.61
C GLU A 133 1.28 -15.42 5.15
N VAL A 134 2.31 -15.74 4.37
CA VAL A 134 2.47 -15.34 2.97
C VAL A 134 2.36 -16.56 2.06
N ALA A 135 1.31 -16.61 1.24
CA ALA A 135 1.14 -17.70 0.26
C ALA A 135 2.20 -17.65 -0.84
N SER A 136 2.58 -16.44 -1.29
CA SER A 136 3.65 -16.24 -2.24
C SER A 136 4.22 -14.83 -2.16
N ALA A 137 5.49 -14.67 -2.52
CA ALA A 137 6.14 -13.37 -2.67
C ALA A 137 6.81 -13.32 -4.05
N PHE A 138 6.78 -12.15 -4.69
CA PHE A 138 7.25 -12.00 -6.06
C PHE A 138 7.71 -10.58 -6.37
N TRP A 139 8.68 -10.48 -7.28
CA TRP A 139 9.17 -9.24 -7.84
C TRP A 139 8.37 -8.89 -9.10
N THR A 140 7.83 -7.68 -9.16
CA THR A 140 7.07 -7.17 -10.31
C THR A 140 7.83 -6.02 -10.96
N PRO A 141 8.10 -6.04 -12.28
CA PRO A 141 8.71 -4.91 -12.96
C PRO A 141 7.84 -3.65 -12.81
N VAL A 142 8.45 -2.50 -12.49
CA VAL A 142 7.71 -1.22 -12.37
C VAL A 142 6.94 -0.91 -13.67
N SER A 143 7.47 -1.28 -14.83
CA SER A 143 6.78 -1.10 -16.11
C SER A 143 5.43 -1.80 -16.20
N GLU A 144 5.21 -2.91 -15.49
CA GLU A 144 3.91 -3.58 -15.45
C GLU A 144 2.87 -2.78 -14.67
N LEU A 145 3.29 -2.09 -13.60
CA LEU A 145 2.40 -1.28 -12.76
C LEU A 145 1.92 0.00 -13.49
N TRP A 146 2.76 0.56 -14.37
CA TRP A 146 2.44 1.74 -15.19
C TRP A 146 1.91 1.39 -16.58
N SER A 147 1.71 0.11 -16.90
CA SER A 147 1.22 -0.31 -18.20
C SER A 147 -0.28 -0.07 -18.33
N ALA A 148 -0.69 0.68 -19.35
CA ALA A 148 -2.11 0.95 -19.63
C ALA A 148 -2.94 -0.33 -19.80
N ARG A 149 -2.33 -1.42 -20.27
CA ARG A 149 -2.98 -2.72 -20.47
C ARG A 149 -3.34 -3.45 -19.17
N ASN A 150 -2.66 -3.10 -18.07
CA ASN A 150 -2.87 -3.69 -16.76
C ASN A 150 -3.82 -2.84 -15.91
N LEU A 151 -4.30 -1.72 -16.45
CA LEU A 151 -5.26 -0.88 -15.74
C LEU A 151 -6.65 -1.50 -15.78
N ASP A 152 -7.26 -1.65 -14.62
CA ASP A 152 -8.54 -2.36 -14.49
C ASP A 152 -9.35 -1.82 -13.30
N HIS A 153 -10.49 -2.47 -13.05
CA HIS A 153 -11.34 -2.24 -11.90
C HIS A 153 -11.69 -3.56 -11.21
N LEU A 154 -11.74 -3.53 -9.89
CA LEU A 154 -12.29 -4.61 -9.07
C LEU A 154 -13.75 -4.30 -8.73
N VAL A 155 -14.64 -5.22 -9.10
CA VAL A 155 -16.07 -5.13 -8.80
C VAL A 155 -16.37 -6.03 -7.60
N LEU A 156 -16.85 -5.42 -6.51
CA LEU A 156 -17.25 -6.11 -5.28
C LEU A 156 -18.75 -5.92 -5.05
N GLY A 157 -19.46 -7.01 -4.77
CA GLY A 157 -20.85 -6.93 -4.33
C GLY A 157 -20.94 -6.62 -2.84
N ASP A 158 -21.76 -5.65 -2.45
CA ASP A 158 -22.00 -5.26 -1.06
C ASP A 158 -23.50 -5.13 -0.80
N HIS A 159 -24.10 -6.12 -0.13
CA HIS A 159 -25.51 -6.10 0.30
C HIS A 159 -26.55 -5.67 -0.77
N GLY A 160 -26.29 -5.94 -2.05
CA GLY A 160 -27.16 -5.58 -3.19
C GLY A 160 -26.66 -4.38 -4.01
N ASP A 161 -25.70 -3.63 -3.49
CA ASP A 161 -24.95 -2.60 -4.22
C ASP A 161 -23.69 -3.18 -4.88
N VAL A 162 -23.23 -2.52 -5.93
CA VAL A 162 -21.99 -2.87 -6.64
C VAL A 162 -20.97 -1.75 -6.44
N LEU A 163 -19.86 -2.08 -5.79
CA LEU A 163 -18.73 -1.18 -5.58
C LEU A 163 -17.66 -1.46 -6.62
N VAL A 164 -17.23 -0.41 -7.32
CA VAL A 164 -16.18 -0.48 -8.35
C VAL A 164 -14.97 0.27 -7.86
N TYR A 165 -13.84 -0.43 -7.73
CA TYR A 165 -12.58 0.13 -7.25
C TYR A 165 -11.53 0.11 -8.37
N PRO A 166 -10.69 1.15 -8.52
CA PRO A 166 -9.55 1.08 -9.42
C PRO A 166 -8.60 -0.03 -8.96
N ALA A 167 -8.00 -0.73 -9.92
CA ALA A 167 -7.16 -1.88 -9.65
C ALA A 167 -6.15 -2.17 -10.76
N ILE A 168 -4.92 -2.55 -10.42
CA ILE A 168 -3.92 -3.03 -11.39
C ILE A 168 -4.02 -4.56 -11.45
N ARG A 169 -4.20 -5.11 -12.65
CA ARG A 169 -4.16 -6.55 -12.89
C ARG A 169 -2.74 -7.01 -13.22
N LEU A 170 -2.20 -7.85 -12.35
CA LEU A 170 -0.92 -8.53 -12.53
C LEU A 170 -1.17 -10.04 -12.81
N PRO A 171 -0.18 -10.77 -13.36
CA PRO A 171 -0.30 -12.22 -13.53
C PRO A 171 -0.62 -12.97 -12.23
N GLN A 172 -0.16 -12.45 -11.09
CA GLN A 172 -0.30 -13.05 -9.76
C GLN A 172 -1.62 -12.69 -9.06
N GLY A 173 -2.38 -11.74 -9.59
CA GLY A 173 -3.64 -11.28 -9.00
C GLY A 173 -3.89 -9.78 -9.20
N THR A 174 -4.73 -9.21 -8.34
CA THR A 174 -5.21 -7.84 -8.48
C THR A 174 -4.68 -6.97 -7.33
N VAL A 175 -4.05 -5.85 -7.68
CA VAL A 175 -3.62 -4.81 -6.74
C VAL A 175 -4.69 -3.74 -6.66
N PHE A 176 -5.31 -3.57 -5.50
CA PHE A 176 -6.37 -2.57 -5.27
C PHE A 176 -6.33 -2.07 -3.83
N GLY A 177 -7.22 -1.13 -3.48
CA GLY A 177 -7.39 -0.68 -2.10
C GLY A 177 -6.13 -0.01 -1.52
N ILE A 178 -5.73 -0.41 -0.31
CA ILE A 178 -4.61 0.20 0.42
C ILE A 178 -3.30 0.10 -0.37
N THR A 179 -3.01 -1.06 -0.94
CA THR A 179 -1.80 -1.30 -1.75
C THR A 179 -1.74 -0.33 -2.93
N LEU A 180 -2.85 -0.14 -3.65
CA LEU A 180 -2.92 0.82 -4.75
C LEU A 180 -2.76 2.27 -4.27
N ARG A 181 -3.32 2.63 -3.11
CA ARG A 181 -3.16 3.98 -2.53
C ARG A 181 -1.69 4.30 -2.20
N VAL A 182 -0.93 3.33 -1.70
CA VAL A 182 0.51 3.49 -1.47
C VAL A 182 1.27 3.65 -2.80
N LEU A 183 0.90 2.90 -3.83
CA LEU A 183 1.46 3.10 -5.18
C LEU A 183 1.14 4.49 -5.75
N MET A 184 -0.06 5.02 -5.51
CA MET A 184 -0.42 6.38 -5.91
C MET A 184 0.44 7.43 -5.19
N LEU A 185 0.64 7.29 -3.87
CA LEU A 185 1.56 8.17 -3.13
C LEU A 185 2.99 8.14 -3.70
N LEU A 186 3.49 6.94 -4.00
CA LEU A 186 4.80 6.79 -4.64
C LEU A 186 4.82 7.49 -6.01
N SER A 187 3.77 7.30 -6.82
CA SER A 187 3.66 7.92 -8.14
C SER A 187 3.65 9.45 -8.09
N ASP A 188 2.97 10.02 -7.09
CA ASP A 188 2.91 11.46 -6.85
C ASP A 188 4.28 11.99 -6.42
N GLN A 189 4.97 11.29 -5.52
CA GLN A 189 6.31 11.65 -5.05
C GLN A 189 7.35 11.61 -6.18
N LEU A 190 7.21 10.68 -7.12
CA LEU A 190 8.07 10.56 -8.30
C LEU A 190 7.71 11.56 -9.42
N GLY A 191 6.55 12.22 -9.35
CA GLY A 191 6.05 13.09 -10.41
C GLY A 191 5.63 12.33 -11.69
N ILE A 192 5.39 11.02 -11.58
CA ILE A 192 4.97 10.14 -12.67
C ILE A 192 3.64 9.51 -12.28
N PRO A 193 2.52 10.24 -12.40
CA PRO A 193 1.24 9.78 -11.88
C PRO A 193 0.81 8.45 -12.52
N LEU A 194 0.26 7.56 -11.70
CA LEU A 194 -0.52 6.45 -12.22
C LEU A 194 -1.74 7.00 -12.96
N ARG A 195 -2.08 6.41 -14.11
CA ARG A 195 -3.14 6.91 -15.00
C ARG A 195 -4.57 6.83 -14.43
N TYR A 196 -4.75 6.37 -13.19
CA TYR A 196 -6.05 6.26 -12.51
C TYR A 196 -6.59 7.58 -11.94
N LEU A 197 -5.90 8.71 -12.13
CA LEU A 197 -6.27 9.99 -11.51
C LEU A 197 -7.63 10.57 -11.94
N GLU A 198 -8.36 9.98 -12.89
CA GLU A 198 -9.59 10.58 -13.42
C GLU A 198 -10.92 9.89 -13.03
N GLU A 199 -10.92 8.67 -12.48
CA GLU A 199 -12.20 8.00 -12.13
C GLU A 199 -12.34 7.74 -10.62
N ILE A 200 -13.04 8.67 -9.97
CA ILE A 200 -13.63 8.49 -8.63
C ILE A 200 -14.61 7.30 -8.73
N PRO A 201 -14.64 6.37 -7.75
CA PRO A 201 -15.60 5.26 -7.73
C PRO A 201 -17.01 5.73 -8.06
N LEU A 202 -17.51 5.37 -9.24
CA LEU A 202 -18.92 5.53 -9.57
C LEU A 202 -19.67 4.45 -8.81
N LEU A 203 -20.32 4.84 -7.70
CA LEU A 203 -21.40 4.06 -7.10
C LEU A 203 -22.48 3.85 -8.18
N ARG A 204 -22.46 2.71 -8.87
CA ARG A 204 -23.58 2.29 -9.71
C ARG A 204 -24.55 1.54 -8.82
N ARG A 205 -25.62 2.22 -8.42
CA ARG A 205 -26.82 1.54 -7.90
C ARG A 205 -27.36 0.64 -9.01
N ALA A 206 -27.59 -0.63 -8.71
CA ALA A 206 -28.36 -1.48 -9.61
C ALA A 206 -29.77 -0.89 -9.75
N THR A 207 -30.20 -0.64 -10.98
CA THR A 207 -31.60 -0.38 -11.34
C THR A 207 -32.42 -1.65 -11.27
#